data_AF-A0A9D8MMW4-F1
#
_entry.id   AF-A0A9D8MMW4-F1
#
_cell.length_a   1.000
_cell.length_b   1.000
_cell.length_c   1.000
_cell.angle_alpha   90.00
_cell.angle_beta   90.00
_cell.angle_gamma   90.00
#
_symmetry.space_group_name_H-M   'P 1'
#
loop_
_entity.id
_entity.type
_entity.pdbx_description
1 polymer ?
#
loop_
_entity_poly.entity_id
_entity_poly.type
_entity_poly.pdbx_seq_one_letter_code
_entity_poly.pdbx_strand_id
1 'polypeptide(L)'
;MKKTLILTAAAGMLFAASPAFAQGIITKKDGSEIKAATIEVSAKGDYRYMEQGDKTKAWKSIKKNDVKWAWLPMPKEIKQLDKSASRSAADYVKLAEEFKAVSWEPYCLYQAAKIELAAGHKQEAAAILEKLQEYKRVNPKNEEHLMNAYELLVRTYIELGAFDKAVPVADALVESPNDNVACSALMAKGDALKAKAGNSGDKETLKAAALAYFEAALLFPKSEKNAAALLAAYKCMMDAKDARAQKFAEILKKNHPKSPEAASLK
;
A
#
# COMPACT_ATOMS: atom_id res chain seq x y z
N MET A 1 28.38 -32.92 34.97
CA MET A 1 27.64 -31.74 35.46
C MET A 1 27.18 -30.92 34.26
N LYS A 2 25.90 -31.00 33.89
CA LYS A 2 25.32 -30.22 32.78
C LYS A 2 24.60 -29.01 33.37
N LYS A 3 25.03 -27.80 33.00
CA LYS A 3 24.40 -26.53 33.38
C LYS A 3 23.22 -26.28 32.44
N THR A 4 22.01 -26.26 32.99
CA THR A 4 20.80 -25.84 32.26
C THR A 4 20.62 -24.34 32.52
N LEU A 5 20.82 -23.52 31.50
CA LEU A 5 20.41 -22.11 31.52
C LEU A 5 18.90 -22.07 31.29
N ILE A 6 18.16 -21.56 32.28
CA ILE A 6 16.75 -21.20 32.12
C ILE A 6 16.73 -19.75 31.63
N LEU A 7 16.41 -19.55 30.35
CA LEU A 7 16.12 -18.23 29.80
C LEU A 7 14.67 -17.87 30.18
N THR A 8 14.51 -17.01 31.17
CA THR A 8 13.22 -16.41 31.51
C THR A 8 12.93 -15.29 30.49
N ALA A 9 12.09 -15.58 29.50
CA ALA A 9 11.55 -14.54 28.61
C ALA A 9 10.55 -13.68 29.38
N ALA A 10 10.97 -12.50 29.80
CA ALA A 10 10.09 -11.48 30.35
C ALA A 10 9.18 -10.93 29.24
N ALA A 11 7.94 -11.40 29.19
CA ALA A 11 6.89 -10.82 28.37
C ALA A 11 6.45 -9.49 28.99
N GLY A 12 6.88 -8.38 28.40
CA GLY A 12 6.42 -7.04 28.78
C GLY A 12 4.94 -6.89 28.49
N MET A 13 4.10 -6.96 29.52
CA MET A 13 2.74 -6.44 29.47
C MET A 13 2.81 -4.91 29.55
N LEU A 14 2.65 -4.24 28.42
CA LEU A 14 2.45 -2.79 28.40
C LEU A 14 0.97 -2.51 28.71
N PHE A 15 0.73 -2.06 29.93
CA PHE A 15 -0.54 -1.47 30.34
C PHE A 15 -0.64 -0.05 29.77
N ALA A 16 -1.48 0.15 28.75
CA ALA A 16 -1.91 1.49 28.33
C ALA A 16 -3.38 1.69 28.74
N ALA A 17 -3.60 2.25 29.93
CA ALA A 17 -4.89 2.83 30.26
C ALA A 17 -5.03 4.17 29.52
N SER A 18 -6.07 4.34 28.70
CA SER A 18 -6.43 5.65 28.14
C SER A 18 -7.94 5.84 28.07
N PRO A 19 -8.46 6.98 28.57
CA PRO A 19 -9.86 7.36 28.43
C PRO A 19 -10.11 8.07 27.09
N ALA A 20 -11.39 8.07 26.68
CA ALA A 20 -11.94 8.35 25.34
C ALA A 20 -11.73 7.20 24.34
N PHE A 21 -12.61 6.20 24.41
CA PHE A 21 -12.66 5.06 23.50
C PHE A 21 -12.92 5.53 22.07
N ALA A 22 -11.85 5.69 21.30
CA ALA A 22 -11.92 5.74 19.86
C ALA A 22 -12.37 4.34 19.39
N GLN A 23 -13.53 4.25 18.73
CA GLN A 23 -14.25 3.00 18.48
C GLN A 23 -13.43 2.06 17.57
N GLY A 24 -13.02 0.91 18.11
CA GLY A 24 -12.45 -0.19 17.34
C GLY A 24 -13.53 -1.05 16.71
N ILE A 25 -13.16 -1.78 15.66
CA ILE A 25 -14.05 -2.71 14.96
C ILE A 25 -13.31 -4.03 14.74
N ILE A 26 -13.97 -5.14 15.06
CA ILE A 26 -13.58 -6.48 14.60
C ILE A 26 -14.66 -6.97 13.64
N THR A 27 -14.28 -7.24 12.41
CA THR A 27 -15.18 -7.78 11.39
C THR A 27 -14.91 -9.26 11.23
N LYS A 28 -15.95 -10.07 11.43
CA LYS A 28 -15.88 -11.52 11.28
C LYS A 28 -15.95 -11.94 9.81
N LYS A 29 -15.65 -13.21 9.53
CA LYS A 29 -15.75 -13.77 8.18
C LYS A 29 -17.18 -13.78 7.62
N ASP A 30 -18.19 -13.89 8.48
CA ASP A 30 -19.60 -13.78 8.10
C ASP A 30 -20.04 -12.33 7.82
N GLY A 31 -19.14 -11.35 7.96
CA GLY A 31 -19.42 -9.93 7.76
C GLY A 31 -19.99 -9.21 8.97
N SER A 32 -20.31 -9.91 10.05
CA SER A 32 -20.77 -9.27 11.28
C SER A 32 -19.66 -8.48 11.96
N GLU A 33 -20.02 -7.34 12.54
CA GLU A 33 -19.07 -6.42 13.19
C GLU A 33 -19.26 -6.43 14.71
N ILE A 34 -18.14 -6.38 15.42
CA ILE A 34 -18.07 -6.16 16.86
C ILE A 34 -17.45 -4.79 17.08
N LYS A 35 -18.21 -3.90 17.74
CA LYS A 35 -17.67 -2.63 18.23
C LYS A 35 -16.86 -2.87 19.50
N ALA A 36 -15.56 -2.64 19.41
CA ALA A 36 -14.62 -2.89 20.48
C ALA A 36 -14.09 -1.57 21.05
N ALA A 37 -14.04 -1.49 22.37
CA ALA A 37 -13.39 -0.40 23.08
C ALA A 37 -11.85 -0.54 23.02
N THR A 38 -11.37 -1.79 23.12
CA THR A 38 -9.96 -2.15 22.94
C THR A 38 -9.87 -3.50 22.26
N ILE A 39 -8.77 -3.73 21.53
CA ILE A 39 -8.46 -4.97 20.84
C ILE A 39 -7.00 -5.32 21.13
N GLU A 40 -6.77 -6.53 21.61
CA GLU A 40 -5.46 -7.14 21.80
C GLU A 40 -5.36 -8.44 21.01
N VAL A 41 -4.15 -8.85 20.71
CA VAL A 41 -3.89 -10.17 20.13
C VAL A 41 -3.02 -10.99 21.06
N SER A 42 -3.53 -12.17 21.40
CA SER A 42 -2.82 -13.13 22.22
C SER A 42 -1.61 -13.71 21.47
N ALA A 43 -0.69 -14.33 22.21
CA ALA A 43 0.46 -15.04 21.62
C ALA A 43 0.08 -16.14 20.61
N LYS A 44 -1.15 -16.70 20.69
CA LYS A 44 -1.66 -17.70 19.73
C LYS A 44 -2.27 -17.07 18.46
N GLY A 45 -2.34 -15.74 18.42
CA GLY A 45 -2.94 -14.95 17.35
C GLY A 45 -4.43 -14.70 17.51
N ASP A 46 -5.09 -15.28 18.53
CA ASP A 46 -6.49 -15.04 18.82
C ASP A 46 -6.71 -13.61 19.31
N TYR A 47 -7.82 -13.01 18.92
CA TYR A 47 -8.20 -11.66 19.30
C TYR A 47 -8.86 -11.68 20.67
N ARG A 48 -8.50 -10.72 21.50
CA ARG A 48 -9.16 -10.39 22.76
C ARG A 48 -9.69 -8.97 22.65
N TYR A 49 -10.89 -8.73 23.14
CA TYR A 49 -11.50 -7.41 23.05
C TYR A 49 -12.41 -7.12 24.24
N MET A 50 -12.61 -5.85 24.52
CA MET A 50 -13.72 -5.39 25.36
C MET A 50 -14.77 -4.78 24.46
N GLU A 51 -16.04 -5.16 24.62
CA GLU A 51 -17.11 -4.55 23.84
C GLU A 51 -17.32 -3.10 24.24
N GLN A 52 -17.62 -2.27 23.24
CA GLN A 52 -18.00 -0.90 23.49
C GLN A 52 -19.33 -0.85 24.25
N GLY A 53 -19.37 -0.07 25.34
CA GLY A 53 -20.58 0.09 26.16
C GLY A 53 -20.80 -1.01 27.20
N ASP A 54 -19.96 -2.06 27.21
CA ASP A 54 -20.01 -3.08 28.24
C ASP A 54 -19.45 -2.53 29.57
N LYS A 55 -20.35 -2.31 30.53
CA LYS A 55 -20.01 -1.79 31.86
C LYS A 55 -19.13 -2.74 32.67
N THR A 56 -19.14 -4.03 32.34
CA THR A 56 -18.33 -5.03 33.03
C THR A 56 -16.85 -4.93 32.66
N LYS A 57 -16.54 -4.29 31.52
CA LYS A 57 -15.19 -4.26 30.92
C LYS A 57 -14.58 -5.67 30.80
N ALA A 58 -15.43 -6.68 30.61
CA ALA A 58 -14.99 -8.06 30.50
C ALA A 58 -14.23 -8.27 29.19
N TRP A 59 -13.10 -8.96 29.30
CA TRP A 59 -12.38 -9.43 28.12
C TRP A 59 -13.12 -10.60 27.48
N LYS A 60 -13.52 -10.42 26.23
CA LYS A 60 -14.03 -11.46 25.35
C LYS A 60 -12.93 -11.91 24.39
N SER A 61 -13.11 -13.07 23.76
CA SER A 61 -12.13 -13.60 22.80
C SER A 61 -12.83 -14.15 21.56
N ILE A 62 -12.16 -13.99 20.41
CA ILE A 62 -12.56 -14.56 19.13
C ILE A 62 -11.33 -15.16 18.44
N LYS A 63 -11.52 -16.32 17.81
CA LYS A 63 -10.41 -17.02 17.14
C LYS A 63 -9.95 -16.22 15.93
N LYS A 64 -8.63 -16.22 15.70
CA LYS A 64 -8.03 -15.52 14.56
C LYS A 64 -8.63 -15.93 13.21
N ASN A 65 -9.04 -17.19 13.11
CA ASN A 65 -9.61 -17.77 11.89
C ASN A 65 -11.05 -17.33 11.64
N ASP A 66 -11.73 -16.74 12.63
CA ASP A 66 -13.10 -16.22 12.48
C ASP A 66 -13.12 -14.73 12.14
N VAL A 67 -11.96 -14.06 12.25
CA VAL A 67 -11.78 -12.64 11.97
C VAL A 67 -11.37 -12.44 10.52
N LYS A 68 -12.09 -11.58 9.81
CA LYS A 68 -11.74 -11.09 8.48
C LYS A 68 -10.69 -9.99 8.57
N TRP A 69 -10.96 -8.98 9.39
CA TRP A 69 -10.02 -7.91 9.74
C TRP A 69 -10.42 -7.26 11.05
N ALA A 70 -9.48 -6.54 11.66
CA ALA A 70 -9.71 -5.73 12.85
C ALA A 70 -9.04 -4.37 12.69
N TRP A 71 -9.60 -3.37 13.34
CA TRP A 71 -9.15 -1.99 13.25
C TRP A 71 -9.34 -1.26 14.56
N LEU A 72 -8.35 -0.43 14.89
CA LEU A 72 -8.44 0.59 15.91
C LEU A 72 -8.10 1.94 15.28
N PRO A 73 -8.64 3.05 15.78
CA PRO A 73 -8.13 4.38 15.48
C PRO A 73 -6.64 4.47 15.78
N MET A 74 -5.92 5.32 15.04
CA MET A 74 -4.46 5.36 15.06
C MET A 74 -3.91 5.39 16.51
N PRO A 75 -3.12 4.37 16.91
CA PRO A 75 -2.49 4.26 18.21
C PRO A 75 -1.68 5.52 18.58
N LYS A 76 -1.60 5.81 19.88
CA LYS A 76 -0.92 7.01 20.38
C LYS A 76 0.58 6.94 20.11
N GLU A 77 1.14 5.75 20.17
CA GLU A 77 2.52 5.39 19.89
C GLU A 77 2.91 5.79 18.46
N ILE A 78 2.06 5.44 17.48
CA ILE A 78 2.23 5.86 16.09
C ILE A 78 2.13 7.39 15.97
N LYS A 79 1.11 8.01 16.58
CA LYS A 79 0.95 9.48 16.55
C LYS A 79 2.13 10.23 17.18
N GLN A 80 2.71 9.69 18.24
CA GLN A 80 3.87 10.27 18.91
C GLN A 80 5.11 10.13 18.03
N LEU A 81 5.32 8.97 17.42
CA LEU A 81 6.43 8.75 16.50
C LEU A 81 6.33 9.66 15.26
N ASP A 82 5.13 9.84 14.70
CA ASP A 82 4.89 10.75 13.58
C ASP A 82 5.30 12.20 13.87
N LYS A 83 5.21 12.63 15.14
CA LYS A 83 5.61 13.97 15.60
C LYS A 83 7.08 14.07 16.02
N SER A 84 7.77 12.94 16.16
CA SER A 84 9.16 12.93 16.62
C SER A 84 10.11 13.37 15.50
N ALA A 85 11.03 14.28 15.83
CA ALA A 85 12.12 14.67 14.95
C ALA A 85 13.18 13.56 14.79
N SER A 86 13.27 12.63 15.75
CA SER A 86 14.24 11.54 15.78
C SER A 86 13.67 10.18 15.35
N ARG A 87 12.53 10.17 14.65
CA ARG A 87 11.90 8.93 14.16
C ARG A 87 12.82 8.16 13.22
N SER A 88 12.91 6.84 13.42
CA SER A 88 13.69 5.95 12.56
C SER A 88 12.81 4.92 11.85
N ALA A 89 13.32 4.34 10.77
CA ALA A 89 12.64 3.23 10.10
C ALA A 89 12.44 2.02 11.04
N ALA A 90 13.42 1.74 11.91
CA ALA A 90 13.37 0.66 12.89
C ALA A 90 12.22 0.82 13.89
N ASP A 91 11.94 2.05 14.34
CA ASP A 91 10.81 2.33 15.24
C ASP A 91 9.48 1.99 14.57
N TYR A 92 9.30 2.40 13.31
CA TYR A 92 8.09 2.06 12.56
C TYR A 92 7.99 0.56 12.28
N VAL A 93 9.08 -0.12 11.95
CA VAL A 93 9.07 -1.58 11.75
C VAL A 93 8.64 -2.30 13.03
N LYS A 94 9.09 -1.84 14.20
CA LYS A 94 8.64 -2.38 15.49
C LYS A 94 7.14 -2.16 15.71
N LEU A 95 6.63 -0.95 15.46
CA LEU A 95 5.20 -0.67 15.58
C LEU A 95 4.35 -1.42 14.55
N ALA A 96 4.90 -1.71 13.37
CA ALA A 96 4.25 -2.54 12.36
C ALA A 96 3.94 -3.92 12.91
N GLU A 97 4.92 -4.58 13.54
CA GLU A 97 4.74 -5.89 14.16
C GLU A 97 3.76 -5.84 15.34
N GLU A 98 3.85 -4.80 16.17
CA GLU A 98 2.97 -4.61 17.32
C GLU A 98 1.49 -4.42 16.93
N PHE A 99 1.23 -3.66 15.86
CA PHE A 99 -0.12 -3.28 15.44
C PHE A 99 -0.60 -3.95 14.15
N LYS A 100 0.10 -4.96 13.62
CA LYS A 100 -0.33 -5.69 12.40
C LYS A 100 -1.71 -6.31 12.51
N ALA A 101 -2.08 -6.76 13.70
CA ALA A 101 -3.35 -7.42 13.88
C ALA A 101 -4.57 -6.49 13.80
N VAL A 102 -4.35 -5.18 13.97
CA VAL A 102 -5.35 -4.11 13.88
C VAL A 102 -5.13 -3.19 12.68
N SER A 103 -4.52 -3.74 11.62
CA SER A 103 -4.38 -3.14 10.28
C SER A 103 -3.46 -1.91 10.17
N TRP A 104 -2.57 -1.64 11.12
CA TRP A 104 -1.62 -0.50 11.03
C TRP A 104 -0.27 -0.84 10.39
N GLU A 105 -0.01 -2.13 10.14
CA GLU A 105 1.23 -2.59 9.50
C GLU A 105 1.54 -1.90 8.15
N PRO A 106 0.60 -1.77 7.20
CA PRO A 106 0.88 -1.09 5.93
C PRO A 106 1.33 0.36 6.11
N TYR A 107 0.70 1.10 7.03
CA TYR A 107 1.07 2.48 7.34
C TYR A 107 2.50 2.56 7.89
N CYS A 108 2.81 1.73 8.89
CA CYS A 108 4.11 1.73 9.53
C CYS A 108 5.23 1.34 8.55
N LEU A 109 5.05 0.27 7.76
CA LEU A 109 6.04 -0.16 6.77
C LEU A 109 6.22 0.87 5.65
N TYR A 110 5.15 1.56 5.23
CA TYR A 110 5.23 2.68 4.31
C TYR A 110 6.11 3.83 4.87
N GLN A 111 5.88 4.25 6.11
CA GLN A 111 6.69 5.30 6.73
C GLN A 111 8.15 4.88 6.92
N ALA A 112 8.39 3.62 7.33
CA ALA A 112 9.73 3.08 7.44
C ALA A 112 10.48 3.12 6.10
N ALA A 113 9.84 2.68 5.02
CA ALA A 113 10.42 2.70 3.68
C ALA A 113 10.69 4.13 3.18
N LYS A 114 9.81 5.10 3.48
CA LYS A 114 10.07 6.51 3.15
C LYS A 114 11.31 7.07 3.83
N ILE A 115 11.56 6.69 5.09
CA ILE A 115 12.76 7.11 5.82
C ILE A 115 14.01 6.52 5.16
N GLU A 116 13.99 5.23 4.82
CA GLU A 116 15.12 4.59 4.12
C GLU A 116 15.37 5.22 2.73
N LEU A 117 14.32 5.52 1.97
CA LEU A 117 14.46 6.21 0.67
C LEU A 117 15.05 7.61 0.82
N ALA A 118 14.65 8.36 1.85
CA ALA A 118 15.23 9.67 2.14
C ALA A 118 16.72 9.59 2.51
N ALA A 119 17.15 8.46 3.09
CA ALA A 119 18.55 8.15 3.36
C ALA A 119 19.30 7.57 2.14
N GLY A 120 18.61 7.30 1.02
CA GLY A 120 19.18 6.71 -0.19
C GLY A 120 19.26 5.17 -0.18
N HIS A 121 18.75 4.52 0.87
CA HIS A 121 18.77 3.07 1.07
C HIS A 121 17.61 2.38 0.33
N LYS A 122 17.69 2.35 -1.01
CA LYS A 122 16.59 1.85 -1.87
C LYS A 122 16.33 0.36 -1.70
N GLN A 123 17.38 -0.43 -1.53
CA GLN A 123 17.27 -1.88 -1.34
C GLN A 123 16.55 -2.21 -0.03
N GLU A 124 16.90 -1.50 1.05
CA GLU A 124 16.29 -1.63 2.38
C GLU A 124 14.82 -1.21 2.35
N ALA A 125 14.50 -0.10 1.68
CA ALA A 125 13.13 0.35 1.48
C ALA A 125 12.28 -0.71 0.75
N ALA A 126 12.82 -1.29 -0.32
CA ALA A 126 12.13 -2.37 -1.05
C ALA A 126 11.91 -3.60 -0.15
N ALA A 127 12.93 -4.04 0.59
CA ALA A 127 12.84 -5.19 1.49
C ALA A 127 11.82 -4.98 2.63
N ILE A 128 11.67 -3.75 3.12
CA ILE A 128 10.65 -3.39 4.12
C ILE A 128 9.25 -3.56 3.52
N LEU A 129 9.01 -3.03 2.32
CA LEU A 129 7.71 -3.06 1.65
C LEU A 129 7.34 -4.45 1.11
N GLU A 130 8.33 -5.26 0.72
CA GLU A 130 8.15 -6.65 0.27
C GLU A 130 7.40 -7.50 1.31
N LYS A 131 7.53 -7.18 2.61
CA LYS A 131 6.78 -7.84 3.69
C LYS A 131 5.26 -7.75 3.51
N LEU A 132 4.76 -6.74 2.80
CA LEU A 132 3.34 -6.56 2.53
C LEU A 132 2.81 -7.45 1.41
N GLN A 133 3.65 -8.08 0.59
CA GLN A 133 3.15 -8.98 -0.47
C GLN A 133 2.42 -10.21 0.09
N GLU A 134 2.71 -10.58 1.34
CA GLU A 134 1.99 -11.64 2.06
C GLU A 134 0.76 -11.13 2.85
N TYR A 135 0.44 -9.83 2.74
CA TYR A 135 -0.60 -9.19 3.54
C TYR A 135 -2.01 -9.58 3.06
N LYS A 136 -2.65 -10.48 3.82
CA LYS A 136 -3.98 -11.03 3.49
C LYS A 136 -5.16 -10.27 4.12
N ARG A 137 -4.90 -9.31 5.01
CA ARG A 137 -5.93 -8.67 5.86
C ARG A 137 -6.30 -7.28 5.35
N VAL A 138 -6.84 -7.21 4.14
CA VAL A 138 -7.24 -5.93 3.55
C VAL A 138 -8.43 -5.37 4.32
N ASN A 139 -8.20 -4.26 5.02
CA ASN A 139 -9.20 -3.49 5.72
C ASN A 139 -9.54 -2.26 4.86
N PRO A 140 -10.81 -2.09 4.42
CA PRO A 140 -11.21 -0.93 3.62
C PRO A 140 -10.87 0.43 4.26
N LYS A 141 -10.81 0.52 5.61
CA LYS A 141 -10.45 1.76 6.32
C LYS A 141 -8.99 2.17 6.14
N ASN A 142 -8.11 1.22 5.87
CA ASN A 142 -6.67 1.44 5.74
C ASN A 142 -6.15 1.01 4.36
N GLU A 143 -7.04 0.75 3.39
CA GLU A 143 -6.68 0.31 2.04
C GLU A 143 -5.75 1.32 1.37
N GLU A 144 -6.01 2.61 1.56
CA GLU A 144 -5.14 3.69 1.04
C GLU A 144 -3.67 3.53 1.48
N HIS A 145 -3.42 3.14 2.74
CA HIS A 145 -2.04 2.94 3.22
C HIS A 145 -1.36 1.75 2.55
N LEU A 146 -2.10 0.67 2.32
CA LEU A 146 -1.59 -0.49 1.60
C LEU A 146 -1.27 -0.14 0.15
N MET A 147 -2.14 0.65 -0.49
CA MET A 147 -1.94 1.08 -1.88
C MET A 147 -0.77 2.06 -2.02
N ASN A 148 -0.64 3.01 -1.10
CA ASN A 148 0.53 3.90 -1.05
C ASN A 148 1.83 3.11 -0.84
N ALA A 149 1.81 2.05 -0.04
CA ALA A 149 2.95 1.18 0.17
C ALA A 149 3.34 0.40 -1.09
N TYR A 150 2.36 -0.15 -1.82
CA TYR A 150 2.64 -0.86 -3.06
C TYR A 150 3.05 0.07 -4.20
N GLU A 151 2.45 1.26 -4.33
CA GLU A 151 2.89 2.27 -5.29
C GLU A 151 4.35 2.68 -5.03
N LEU A 152 4.70 2.87 -3.75
CA LEU A 152 6.08 3.12 -3.34
C LEU A 152 7.00 1.96 -3.73
N LEU A 153 6.59 0.72 -3.50
CA LEU A 153 7.36 -0.47 -3.84
C LEU A 153 7.61 -0.58 -5.35
N VAL A 154 6.58 -0.39 -6.17
CA VAL A 154 6.71 -0.40 -7.64
C VAL A 154 7.71 0.67 -8.08
N ARG A 155 7.58 1.90 -7.58
CA ARG A 155 8.54 2.98 -7.90
C ARG A 155 9.95 2.63 -7.46
N THR A 156 10.13 2.11 -6.25
CA THR A 156 11.45 1.71 -5.75
C THR A 156 12.05 0.59 -6.61
N TYR A 157 11.27 -0.39 -7.06
CA TYR A 157 11.75 -1.40 -8.00
C TYR A 157 12.14 -0.82 -9.35
N ILE A 158 11.38 0.12 -9.90
CA ILE A 158 11.74 0.82 -11.15
C ILE A 158 13.09 1.54 -10.97
N GLU A 159 13.28 2.26 -9.88
CA GLU A 159 14.52 2.96 -9.58
C GLU A 159 15.72 2.03 -9.35
N LEU A 160 15.47 0.80 -8.89
CA LEU A 160 16.46 -0.27 -8.74
C LEU A 160 16.72 -1.04 -10.06
N GLY A 161 15.96 -0.76 -11.13
CA GLY A 161 16.00 -1.54 -12.37
C GLY A 161 15.39 -2.95 -12.24
N ALA A 162 14.69 -3.23 -11.14
CA ALA A 162 14.06 -4.51 -10.84
C ALA A 162 12.68 -4.65 -11.51
N PHE A 163 12.62 -4.45 -12.83
CA PHE A 163 11.35 -4.37 -13.57
C PHE A 163 10.53 -5.67 -13.53
N ASP A 164 11.20 -6.82 -13.46
CA ASP A 164 10.55 -8.13 -13.34
C ASP A 164 9.83 -8.31 -11.99
N LYS A 165 10.19 -7.52 -10.97
CA LYS A 165 9.46 -7.44 -9.70
C LYS A 165 8.40 -6.33 -9.69
N ALA A 166 8.65 -5.22 -10.40
CA ALA A 166 7.74 -4.08 -10.46
C ALA A 166 6.39 -4.44 -11.11
N VAL A 167 6.41 -5.13 -12.25
CA VAL A 167 5.20 -5.43 -13.03
C VAL A 167 4.22 -6.33 -12.26
N PRO A 168 4.62 -7.46 -11.64
CA PRO A 168 3.68 -8.29 -10.88
C PRO A 168 3.04 -7.58 -9.69
N VAL A 169 3.77 -6.69 -9.00
CA VAL A 169 3.19 -5.89 -7.91
C VAL A 169 2.16 -4.91 -8.48
N ALA A 170 2.45 -4.25 -9.59
CA ALA A 170 1.49 -3.36 -10.24
C ALA A 170 0.23 -4.12 -10.71
N ASP A 171 0.38 -5.29 -11.31
CA ASP A 171 -0.75 -6.13 -11.75
C ASP A 171 -1.69 -6.50 -10.60
N ALA A 172 -1.14 -6.83 -9.42
CA ALA A 172 -1.95 -7.14 -8.25
C ALA A 172 -2.81 -5.95 -7.76
N LEU A 173 -2.40 -4.71 -8.05
CA LEU A 173 -3.13 -3.49 -7.66
C LEU A 173 -4.23 -3.12 -8.65
N VAL A 174 -4.15 -3.58 -9.91
CA VAL A 174 -5.18 -3.30 -10.93
C VAL A 174 -6.53 -3.89 -10.52
N GLU A 175 -6.52 -4.99 -9.76
CA GLU A 175 -7.72 -5.66 -9.24
C GLU A 175 -8.34 -4.94 -8.02
N SER A 176 -7.81 -3.78 -7.60
CA SER A 176 -8.41 -3.01 -6.50
C SER A 176 -9.82 -2.52 -6.89
N PRO A 177 -10.82 -2.63 -5.98
CA PRO A 177 -12.15 -2.07 -6.21
C PRO A 177 -12.16 -0.53 -6.17
N ASN A 178 -11.03 0.12 -5.87
CA ASN A 178 -10.88 1.57 -5.90
C ASN A 178 -10.32 2.02 -7.25
N ASP A 179 -11.15 2.69 -8.05
CA ASP A 179 -10.79 3.18 -9.38
C ASP A 179 -9.50 4.02 -9.42
N ASN A 180 -9.23 4.85 -8.41
CA ASN A 180 -8.03 5.67 -8.38
C ASN A 180 -6.77 4.83 -8.15
N VAL A 181 -6.89 3.79 -7.34
CA VAL A 181 -5.81 2.84 -7.07
C VAL A 181 -5.52 2.00 -8.31
N ALA A 182 -6.56 1.41 -8.90
CA ALA A 182 -6.42 0.61 -10.12
C ALA A 182 -5.86 1.45 -11.29
N CYS A 183 -6.27 2.73 -11.40
CA CYS A 183 -5.70 3.66 -12.36
C CYS A 183 -4.21 3.95 -12.09
N SER A 184 -3.83 4.27 -10.85
CA SER A 184 -2.42 4.47 -10.46
C SER A 184 -1.57 3.21 -10.72
N ALA A 185 -2.13 2.02 -10.49
CA ALA A 185 -1.48 0.75 -10.75
C ALA A 185 -1.13 0.53 -12.22
N LEU A 186 -2.10 0.79 -13.12
CA LEU A 186 -1.88 0.71 -14.56
C LEU A 186 -0.85 1.74 -15.05
N MET A 187 -0.86 2.95 -14.47
CA MET A 187 0.18 3.95 -14.74
C MET A 187 1.56 3.45 -14.32
N ALA A 188 1.70 2.91 -13.11
CA ALA A 188 2.96 2.40 -12.60
C ALA A 188 3.46 1.17 -13.37
N LYS A 189 2.55 0.30 -13.84
CA LYS A 189 2.84 -0.80 -14.77
C LYS A 189 3.41 -0.26 -16.09
N GLY A 190 2.76 0.76 -16.67
CA GLY A 190 3.25 1.44 -17.86
C GLY A 190 4.66 2.01 -17.65
N ASP A 191 4.91 2.67 -16.52
CA ASP A 191 6.22 3.23 -16.17
C ASP A 191 7.29 2.13 -16.05
N ALA A 192 6.97 1.01 -15.40
CA ALA A 192 7.87 -0.13 -15.27
C ALA A 192 8.22 -0.76 -16.63
N LEU A 193 7.22 -0.96 -17.49
CA LEU A 193 7.42 -1.51 -18.83
C LEU A 193 8.23 -0.54 -19.71
N LYS A 194 7.92 0.75 -19.67
CA LYS A 194 8.66 1.77 -20.41
C LYS A 194 10.13 1.82 -19.96
N ALA A 195 10.37 1.82 -18.64
CA ALA A 195 11.72 1.79 -18.09
C ALA A 195 12.47 0.51 -18.46
N LYS A 196 11.78 -0.64 -18.47
CA LYS A 196 12.31 -1.93 -18.96
C LYS A 196 12.71 -1.90 -20.43
N ALA A 197 11.90 -1.29 -21.28
CA ALA A 197 12.26 -1.09 -22.69
C ALA A 197 13.55 -0.26 -22.82
N GLY A 198 13.77 0.69 -21.91
CA GLY A 198 15.01 1.44 -21.75
C GLY A 198 15.54 2.01 -23.08
N ASN A 199 16.86 2.10 -23.21
CA ASN A 199 17.53 2.56 -24.44
C ASN A 199 17.49 1.54 -25.58
N SER A 200 17.01 0.31 -25.34
CA SER A 200 16.94 -0.74 -26.37
C SER A 200 15.86 -0.43 -27.42
N GLY A 201 14.88 0.40 -27.07
CA GLY A 201 13.76 0.73 -27.95
C GLY A 201 12.92 -0.50 -28.32
N ASP A 202 12.84 -1.50 -27.43
CA ASP A 202 12.01 -2.68 -27.65
C ASP A 202 10.56 -2.27 -27.89
N LYS A 203 10.16 -2.35 -29.16
CA LYS A 203 8.87 -1.88 -29.64
C LYS A 203 7.72 -2.64 -29.02
N GLU A 204 7.88 -3.94 -28.74
CA GLU A 204 6.80 -4.73 -28.16
C GLU A 204 6.59 -4.39 -26.69
N THR A 205 7.67 -4.20 -25.93
CA THR A 205 7.57 -3.70 -24.55
C THR A 205 7.03 -2.26 -24.50
N LEU A 206 7.41 -1.38 -25.43
CA LEU A 206 6.84 -0.02 -25.52
C LEU A 206 5.34 -0.03 -25.86
N LYS A 207 4.90 -0.93 -26.74
CA LYS A 207 3.46 -1.13 -27.03
C LYS A 207 2.72 -1.68 -25.81
N ALA A 208 3.32 -2.60 -25.05
CA ALA A 208 2.75 -3.08 -23.80
C ALA A 208 2.64 -1.97 -22.74
N ALA A 209 3.65 -1.10 -22.64
CA ALA A 209 3.58 0.09 -21.80
C ALA A 209 2.45 1.03 -22.23
N ALA A 210 2.36 1.32 -23.55
CA ALA A 210 1.28 2.13 -24.10
C ALA A 210 -0.11 1.54 -23.83
N LEU A 211 -0.25 0.20 -23.90
CA LEU A 211 -1.49 -0.48 -23.58
C LEU A 211 -1.88 -0.28 -22.11
N ALA A 212 -0.95 -0.45 -21.16
CA ALA A 212 -1.22 -0.23 -19.74
C ALA A 212 -1.70 1.22 -19.47
N TYR A 213 -1.03 2.22 -20.04
CA TYR A 213 -1.48 3.62 -19.93
C TYR A 213 -2.86 3.84 -20.58
N PHE A 214 -3.12 3.21 -21.72
CA PHE A 214 -4.41 3.34 -22.38
C PHE A 214 -5.54 2.68 -21.59
N GLU A 215 -5.30 1.51 -21.00
CA GLU A 215 -6.23 0.86 -20.07
C GLU A 215 -6.56 1.78 -18.89
N ALA A 216 -5.55 2.46 -18.32
CA ALA A 216 -5.76 3.44 -17.26
C ALA A 216 -6.70 4.56 -17.70
N ALA A 217 -6.52 5.08 -18.92
CA ALA A 217 -7.37 6.13 -19.47
C ALA A 217 -8.78 5.66 -19.85
N LEU A 218 -8.92 4.42 -20.35
CA LEU A 218 -10.16 3.87 -20.85
C LEU A 218 -11.08 3.43 -19.71
N LEU A 219 -10.54 2.71 -18.73
CA LEU A 219 -11.28 2.15 -17.62
C LEU A 219 -11.63 3.21 -16.57
N PHE A 220 -10.78 4.24 -16.43
CA PHE A 220 -10.94 5.29 -15.42
C PHE A 220 -11.06 6.69 -16.06
N PRO A 221 -12.13 6.95 -16.85
CA PRO A 221 -12.31 8.20 -17.59
C PRO A 221 -12.48 9.44 -16.68
N LYS A 222 -12.87 9.23 -15.41
CA LYS A 222 -13.07 10.29 -14.41
C LYS A 222 -11.86 10.52 -13.51
N SER A 223 -10.81 9.71 -13.63
CA SER A 223 -9.60 9.89 -12.82
C SER A 223 -8.90 11.19 -13.21
N GLU A 224 -8.35 11.90 -12.23
CA GLU A 224 -7.49 13.07 -12.48
C GLU A 224 -6.25 12.72 -13.31
N LYS A 225 -5.85 11.44 -13.33
CA LYS A 225 -4.71 10.92 -14.09
C LYS A 225 -5.02 10.64 -15.55
N ASN A 226 -6.27 10.80 -16.00
CA ASN A 226 -6.69 10.43 -17.35
C ASN A 226 -5.88 11.14 -18.46
N ALA A 227 -5.67 12.46 -18.31
CA ALA A 227 -4.90 13.24 -19.27
C ALA A 227 -3.43 12.80 -19.33
N ALA A 228 -2.82 12.56 -18.16
CA ALA A 228 -1.45 12.04 -18.04
C ALA A 228 -1.30 10.65 -18.67
N ALA A 229 -2.28 9.77 -18.48
CA ALA A 229 -2.30 8.43 -19.06
C ALA A 229 -2.35 8.48 -20.61
N LEU A 230 -3.21 9.31 -21.20
CA LEU A 230 -3.27 9.48 -22.65
C LEU A 230 -1.97 10.04 -23.24
N LEU A 231 -1.35 11.01 -22.55
CA LEU A 231 -0.05 11.56 -22.96
C LEU A 231 1.06 10.51 -22.89
N ALA A 232 1.07 9.68 -21.84
CA ALA A 232 2.05 8.62 -21.68
C ALA A 232 1.89 7.53 -22.75
N ALA A 233 0.65 7.13 -23.05
CA ALA A 233 0.33 6.22 -24.16
C ALA A 233 0.81 6.78 -25.52
N TYR A 234 0.51 8.05 -25.80
CA TYR A 234 0.99 8.75 -26.99
C TYR A 234 2.53 8.68 -27.11
N LYS A 235 3.24 9.07 -26.05
CA LYS A 235 4.72 9.09 -26.03
C LYS A 235 5.30 7.69 -26.27
N CYS A 236 4.78 6.66 -25.61
CA CYS A 236 5.26 5.29 -25.81
C CYS A 236 5.04 4.80 -27.24
N MET A 237 3.90 5.14 -27.85
CA MET A 237 3.61 4.77 -29.24
C MET A 237 4.48 5.54 -30.24
N MET A 238 4.82 6.80 -29.95
CA MET A 238 5.81 7.56 -30.72
C MET A 238 7.19 6.92 -30.64
N ASP A 239 7.64 6.55 -29.44
CA ASP A 239 8.93 5.87 -29.22
C ASP A 239 8.96 4.51 -29.94
N ALA A 240 7.82 3.80 -29.98
CA ALA A 240 7.66 2.55 -30.74
C ALA A 240 7.58 2.74 -32.27
N LYS A 241 7.54 3.98 -32.77
CA LYS A 241 7.31 4.36 -34.17
C LYS A 241 6.00 3.79 -34.75
N ASP A 242 4.94 3.78 -33.94
CA ASP A 242 3.63 3.28 -34.33
C ASP A 242 2.73 4.41 -34.84
N ALA A 243 2.22 4.30 -36.07
CA ALA A 243 1.39 5.32 -36.71
C ALA A 243 0.08 5.60 -35.95
N ARG A 244 -0.35 4.69 -35.07
CA ARG A 244 -1.56 4.88 -34.24
C ARG A 244 -1.34 5.88 -33.10
N ALA A 245 -0.10 6.30 -32.83
CA ALA A 245 0.22 7.26 -31.77
C ALA A 245 -0.70 8.50 -31.80
N GLN A 246 -0.93 9.07 -32.99
CA GLN A 246 -1.72 10.29 -33.14
C GLN A 246 -3.15 10.17 -32.62
N LYS A 247 -3.75 8.97 -32.61
CA LYS A 247 -5.08 8.76 -32.06
C LYS A 247 -5.15 9.13 -30.57
N PHE A 248 -4.10 8.85 -29.80
CA PHE A 248 -4.04 9.22 -28.38
C PHE A 248 -3.93 10.72 -28.18
N ALA A 249 -3.13 11.40 -29.01
CA ALA A 249 -3.02 12.86 -29.00
C ALA A 249 -4.36 13.54 -29.35
N GLU A 250 -5.09 13.01 -30.32
CA GLU A 250 -6.43 13.49 -30.71
C GLU A 250 -7.44 13.31 -29.57
N ILE A 251 -7.48 12.13 -28.94
CA ILE A 251 -8.34 11.87 -27.77
C ILE A 251 -8.00 12.83 -26.63
N LEU A 252 -6.70 13.06 -26.35
CA LEU A 252 -6.26 13.97 -25.30
C LEU A 252 -6.71 15.41 -25.57
N LYS A 253 -6.47 15.93 -26.79
CA LYS A 253 -6.88 17.30 -27.17
C LYS A 253 -8.41 17.47 -27.15
N LYS A 254 -9.16 16.44 -27.55
CA LYS A 254 -10.62 16.47 -27.57
C LYS A 254 -11.21 16.44 -26.15
N ASN A 255 -10.75 15.52 -25.32
CA ASN A 255 -11.36 15.25 -24.01
C ASN A 255 -10.82 16.17 -22.92
N HIS A 256 -9.56 16.64 -23.04
CA HIS A 256 -8.88 17.46 -22.04
C HIS A 256 -8.21 18.71 -22.65
N PRO A 257 -8.93 19.55 -23.41
CA PRO A 257 -8.33 20.65 -24.20
C PRO A 257 -7.60 21.71 -23.39
N LYS A 258 -7.91 21.84 -22.10
CA LYS A 258 -7.31 22.84 -21.18
C LYS A 258 -6.26 22.23 -20.23
N SER A 259 -5.97 20.93 -20.36
CA SER A 259 -4.98 20.26 -19.51
C SER A 259 -3.54 20.67 -19.87
N PRO A 260 -2.61 20.72 -18.88
CA PRO A 260 -1.19 20.87 -19.15
C PRO A 260 -0.65 19.83 -20.15
N GLU A 261 -1.16 18.60 -20.08
CA GLU A 261 -0.78 17.50 -20.94
C GLU A 261 -1.16 17.76 -22.40
N ALA A 262 -2.39 18.22 -22.67
CA ALA A 262 -2.80 18.61 -24.02
C ALA A 262 -1.98 19.80 -24.55
N ALA A 263 -1.62 20.75 -23.70
CA ALA A 263 -0.79 21.89 -24.07
C ALA A 263 0.65 21.49 -24.46
N SER A 264 1.14 20.35 -23.95
CA SER A 264 2.48 19.81 -24.26
C SER A 264 2.60 19.12 -25.62
N LEU A 265 1.47 18.87 -26.31
CA LEU A 265 1.40 18.24 -27.64
C LEU A 265 1.46 19.25 -28.80
N LYS A 266 2.03 20.43 -28.57
CA LYS A 266 2.19 21.49 -29.58
C LYS A 266 3.40 21.24 -30.47
#